data_AF-A0A4S8Q2H7-F1
#
_entry.id   AF-A0A4S8Q2H7-F1
#
_cell.length_a   1.000
_cell.length_b   1.000
_cell.length_c   1.000
_cell.angle_alpha   90.00
_cell.angle_beta   90.00
_cell.angle_gamma   90.00
#
_symmetry.space_group_name_H-M   'P 1'
#
loop_
_entity.id
_entity.type
_entity.pdbx_description
1 polymer ?
#
loop_
_entity_poly.entity_id
_entity_poly.type
_entity_poly.pdbx_seq_one_letter_code
_entity_poly.pdbx_strand_id
1 'polypeptide(L)'
;MSLARDLDGSAPSGPTIHQDVLDQMASEISGRRPALLPPDLHIDLTELKGFRHLVRHKYGFDLRPEKVVDNVQRLQRAYPAFVQRLTALHNLLAAQSS
;
A
#
# COMPACT_ATOMS: atom_id res chain seq x y z
N MET A 1 14.37 3.46 4.00
CA MET A 1 13.93 2.40 4.93
C MET A 1 12.65 1.81 4.37
N SER A 2 12.69 0.60 3.79
CA SER A 2 11.52 -0.04 3.19
C SER A 2 11.18 -1.29 3.99
N LEU A 3 10.01 -1.31 4.62
CA LEU A 3 9.48 -2.44 5.40
C LEU A 3 9.66 -3.80 4.69
N ALA A 4 9.53 -3.83 3.36
CA ALA A 4 9.69 -5.03 2.55
C ALA A 4 11.08 -5.66 2.68
N ARG A 5 12.14 -4.84 2.69
CA ARG A 5 13.51 -5.36 2.85
C ARG A 5 13.71 -5.91 4.25
N ASP A 6 13.25 -5.17 5.24
CA ASP A 6 13.58 -5.42 6.64
C ASP A 6 12.76 -6.57 7.23
N LEU A 7 11.55 -6.84 6.71
CA LEU A 7 10.66 -7.92 7.20
C LEU A 7 10.61 -9.12 6.24
N ASP A 8 10.55 -8.87 4.93
CA ASP A 8 10.22 -9.91 3.95
C ASP A 8 11.48 -10.51 3.29
N GLY A 9 12.66 -9.94 3.58
CA GLY A 9 13.95 -10.39 3.06
C GLY A 9 14.22 -10.00 1.60
N SER A 10 13.26 -9.37 0.92
CA SER A 10 13.42 -8.80 -0.41
C SER A 10 12.60 -7.52 -0.53
N ALA A 11 13.20 -6.50 -1.16
CA ALA A 11 12.47 -5.31 -1.58
C ALA A 11 12.31 -5.35 -3.10
N PRO A 12 11.09 -5.15 -3.62
CA PRO A 12 10.89 -5.04 -5.05
C PRO A 12 11.73 -3.92 -5.64
N SER A 13 12.11 -4.06 -6.91
CA SER A 13 12.93 -3.09 -7.62
C SER A 13 12.54 -3.01 -9.09
N GLY A 14 12.95 -1.94 -9.77
CA GLY A 14 12.61 -1.71 -11.18
C GLY A 14 11.34 -0.88 -11.39
N PRO A 15 10.81 -0.85 -12.63
CA PRO A 15 9.76 0.08 -13.03
C PRO A 15 8.39 -0.20 -12.40
N THR A 16 8.14 -1.43 -11.96
CA THR A 16 6.88 -1.88 -11.34
C THR A 16 6.90 -1.82 -9.81
N ILE A 17 8.00 -1.34 -9.21
CA ILE A 17 8.27 -1.38 -7.77
C ILE A 17 7.07 -0.96 -6.90
N HIS A 18 6.30 0.05 -7.31
CA HIS A 18 5.14 0.50 -6.54
C HIS A 18 3.98 -0.51 -6.52
N GLN A 19 3.75 -1.25 -7.61
CA GLN A 19 2.76 -2.32 -7.61
C GLN A 19 3.28 -3.52 -6.84
N ASP A 20 4.53 -3.91 -7.10
CA ASP A 20 5.14 -5.09 -6.49
C ASP A 20 5.17 -4.99 -4.96
N VAL A 21 5.38 -3.79 -4.41
CA VAL A 21 5.29 -3.55 -2.96
C VAL A 21 3.86 -3.77 -2.43
N LEU A 22 2.83 -3.31 -3.15
CA LEU A 22 1.44 -3.53 -2.73
C LEU A 22 1.09 -5.02 -2.77
N ASP A 23 1.51 -5.73 -3.81
CA ASP A 23 1.24 -7.16 -3.97
C ASP A 23 1.96 -7.99 -2.89
N GLN A 24 3.20 -7.64 -2.58
CA GLN A 24 3.95 -8.23 -1.48
C GLN A 24 3.25 -7.99 -0.14
N MET A 25 2.76 -6.78 0.12
CA MET A 25 2.06 -6.45 1.37
C MET A 25 0.67 -7.10 1.48
N ALA A 26 0.03 -7.43 0.35
CA ALA A 26 -1.21 -8.21 0.31
C ALA A 26 -0.98 -9.72 0.50
N SER A 27 0.26 -10.18 0.33
CA SER A 27 0.63 -11.58 0.50
C SER A 27 0.95 -11.88 1.96
N GLU A 28 0.46 -13.01 2.45
CA GLU A 28 0.98 -13.64 3.67
C GLU A 28 2.36 -14.23 3.39
N ILE A 29 3.25 -14.13 4.37
CA ILE A 29 4.54 -14.81 4.35
C ILE A 29 4.56 -15.77 5.53
N SER A 30 4.32 -17.04 5.24
CA SER A 30 4.22 -18.11 6.23
C SER A 30 5.42 -18.10 7.17
N GLY A 31 5.13 -18.11 8.47
CA GLY A 31 6.14 -18.07 9.53
C GLY A 31 6.85 -16.73 9.73
N ARG A 32 6.45 -15.65 9.03
CA ARG A 32 7.00 -14.29 9.23
C ARG A 32 5.95 -13.24 9.53
N ARG A 33 4.96 -13.08 8.66
CA ARG A 33 3.88 -12.10 8.87
C ARG A 33 2.59 -12.48 8.13
N PRO A 34 1.42 -12.13 8.70
CA PRO A 34 0.17 -12.17 7.96
C PRO A 34 0.18 -11.16 6.79
N ALA A 35 -0.79 -11.31 5.89
CA ALA A 35 -1.10 -10.30 4.89
C ALA A 35 -1.45 -8.97 5.58
N LEU A 36 -0.73 -7.91 5.22
CA LEU A 36 -0.94 -6.58 5.79
C LEU A 36 -2.12 -5.88 5.11
N LEU A 37 -2.25 -6.04 3.80
CA LEU A 37 -3.31 -5.43 3.01
C LEU A 37 -4.43 -6.46 2.75
N PRO A 38 -5.63 -6.25 3.33
CA PRO A 38 -6.82 -6.98 2.86
C PRO A 38 -7.17 -6.54 1.42
N PRO A 39 -7.99 -7.33 0.70
CA PRO A 39 -8.26 -7.09 -0.72
C PRO A 39 -8.81 -5.69 -1.05
N ASP A 40 -9.72 -5.18 -0.22
CA ASP A 40 -10.31 -3.85 -0.37
C ASP A 40 -9.27 -2.73 -0.22
N LEU A 41 -8.40 -2.82 0.78
CA LEU A 41 -7.34 -1.85 0.99
C LEU A 41 -6.27 -1.93 -0.09
N HIS A 42 -5.96 -3.13 -0.60
CA HIS A 42 -5.03 -3.30 -1.73
C HIS A 42 -5.55 -2.64 -3.01
N ILE A 43 -6.84 -2.83 -3.32
CA ILE A 43 -7.50 -2.18 -4.46
C ILE A 43 -7.42 -0.66 -4.31
N ASP A 44 -7.78 -0.14 -3.13
CA ASP A 44 -7.77 1.31 -2.90
C ASP A 44 -6.36 1.92 -3.03
N LEU A 45 -5.34 1.27 -2.48
CA LEU A 45 -3.96 1.75 -2.62
C LEU A 45 -3.45 1.64 -4.07
N THR A 46 -3.90 0.63 -4.82
CA THR A 46 -3.59 0.47 -6.25
C THR A 46 -4.20 1.59 -7.09
N GLU A 47 -5.45 1.95 -6.84
CA GLU A 47 -6.13 3.08 -7.51
C GLU A 47 -5.45 4.42 -7.19
N LEU A 48 -5.11 4.66 -5.92
CA LEU A 48 -4.36 5.87 -5.52
C LEU A 48 -2.98 5.94 -6.18
N LYS A 49 -2.28 4.81 -6.32
CA LYS A 49 -1.02 4.71 -7.08
C LYS A 49 -1.23 5.10 -8.54
N GLY A 50 -2.30 4.60 -9.18
CA GLY A 50 -2.68 4.96 -10.54
C GLY A 50 -2.94 6.46 -10.69
N PHE A 51 -3.68 7.05 -9.76
CA PHE A 51 -3.94 8.49 -9.73
C PHE A 51 -2.64 9.31 -9.59
N ARG A 52 -1.73 8.91 -8.69
CA ARG A 52 -0.41 9.54 -8.55
C ARG A 52 0.38 9.51 -9.87
N HIS A 53 0.36 8.38 -10.57
CA HIS A 53 1.02 8.26 -11.86
C HIS A 53 0.39 9.20 -12.90
N LEU A 54 -0.93 9.24 -12.98
CA LEU A 54 -1.66 10.15 -13.87
C LEU A 54 -1.28 11.61 -13.64
N VAL A 55 -1.33 12.07 -12.38
CA VAL A 55 -0.99 13.45 -12.00
C VAL A 55 0.46 13.78 -12.34
N ARG A 56 1.40 12.85 -12.07
CA ARG A 56 2.83 13.07 -12.30
C ARG A 56 3.20 13.12 -13.79
N HIS A 57 2.51 12.38 -14.65
CA HIS A 57 2.90 12.22 -16.05
C HIS A 57 2.07 13.02 -17.05
N LYS A 58 0.85 13.46 -16.71
CA LYS A 58 -0.08 14.08 -17.67
C LYS A 58 -0.39 15.58 -17.45
N TYR A 59 0.34 16.26 -16.55
CA TYR A 59 0.25 17.73 -16.32
C TYR A 59 -1.18 18.30 -16.39
N GLY A 60 -2.13 17.67 -15.68
CA GLY A 60 -3.48 18.22 -15.46
C GLY A 60 -4.46 18.17 -16.64
N PHE A 61 -4.01 17.95 -17.88
CA PHE A 61 -4.89 17.99 -19.07
C PHE A 61 -5.89 16.83 -19.16
N ASP A 62 -5.65 15.73 -18.46
CA ASP A 62 -6.50 14.52 -18.45
C ASP A 62 -7.21 14.26 -17.09
N LEU A 63 -7.21 15.23 -16.16
CA LEU A 63 -7.83 15.03 -14.85
C LEU A 63 -9.34 15.24 -14.92
N ARG A 64 -10.07 14.13 -14.82
CA ARG A 64 -11.53 14.13 -14.62
C ARG A 64 -11.87 14.54 -13.17
N PRO A 65 -12.60 15.64 -12.93
CA PRO A 65 -12.91 16.13 -11.58
C PRO A 65 -13.56 15.08 -10.67
N GLU A 66 -14.49 14.28 -11.20
CA GLU A 66 -15.13 13.18 -10.49
C GLU A 66 -14.12 12.13 -9.99
N LYS A 67 -13.10 11.82 -10.81
CA LYS A 67 -12.02 10.90 -10.41
C LYS A 67 -11.11 11.49 -9.34
N VAL A 68 -10.94 12.81 -9.32
CA VAL A 68 -10.20 13.48 -8.24
C VAL A 68 -10.97 13.34 -6.92
N VAL A 69 -12.28 13.63 -6.94
CA VAL A 69 -13.14 13.49 -5.75
C VAL A 69 -13.18 12.06 -5.24
N ASP A 70 -13.36 11.07 -6.14
CA ASP A 70 -13.31 9.64 -5.79
C ASP A 70 -12.01 9.27 -5.09
N ASN A 71 -10.86 9.77 -5.59
CA ASN A 71 -9.55 9.50 -5.01
C ASN A 71 -9.33 10.19 -3.67
N VAL A 72 -9.88 11.40 -3.46
CA VAL A 72 -9.85 12.04 -2.13
C VAL A 72 -10.65 11.23 -1.12
N GLN A 73 -11.86 10.79 -1.46
CA GLN A 73 -12.68 9.96 -0.58
C GLN A 73 -12.01 8.61 -0.29
N ARG A 74 -11.38 8.02 -1.31
CA ARG A 74 -10.59 6.80 -1.18
C ARG A 74 -9.43 6.99 -0.21
N LEU A 75 -8.67 8.08 -0.34
CA LEU A 75 -7.56 8.40 0.54
C LEU A 75 -8.02 8.54 2.00
N GLN A 76 -9.14 9.23 2.23
CA GLN A 76 -9.72 9.41 3.56
C GLN A 76 -10.08 8.08 4.25
N ARG A 77 -10.44 7.05 3.49
CA ARG A 77 -10.73 5.71 4.02
C ARG A 77 -9.47 4.84 4.13
N ALA A 78 -8.66 4.80 3.08
CA ALA A 78 -7.52 3.90 2.97
C ALA A 78 -6.39 4.26 3.93
N TYR A 79 -6.11 5.55 4.13
CA TYR A 79 -5.00 5.99 4.99
C TYR A 79 -5.14 5.55 6.45
N PRO A 80 -6.25 5.84 7.17
CA PRO A 80 -6.39 5.39 8.55
C PRO A 80 -6.42 3.85 8.65
N ALA A 81 -7.06 3.15 7.72
CA ALA A 81 -7.06 1.69 7.69
C ALA A 81 -5.63 1.13 7.53
N PHE A 82 -4.83 1.73 6.65
CA PHE A 82 -3.44 1.35 6.44
C PHE A 82 -2.58 1.56 7.69
N VAL A 83 -2.71 2.72 8.34
CA VAL A 83 -1.98 3.01 9.59
C VAL A 83 -2.36 2.01 10.69
N GLN A 84 -3.64 1.71 10.88
CA GLN A 84 -4.10 0.73 11.86
C GLN A 84 -3.50 -0.66 11.61
N ARG A 85 -3.41 -1.09 10.34
CA ARG A 85 -2.80 -2.37 9.96
C ARG A 85 -1.31 -2.40 10.27
N LEU A 86 -0.59 -1.31 9.98
CA LEU A 86 0.83 -1.19 10.32
C LEU A 86 1.07 -1.25 11.83
N THR A 87 0.26 -0.54 12.62
CA THR A 87 0.34 -0.59 14.09
C THR A 87 0.02 -1.98 14.62
N ALA A 88 -1.00 -2.64 14.09
CA ALA A 88 -1.34 -4.02 14.48
C ALA A 88 -0.21 -5.00 14.17
N LEU A 89 0.40 -4.90 12.98
CA LEU A 89 1.55 -5.74 12.61
C LEU A 89 2.75 -5.48 13.54
N HIS A 90 3.06 -4.22 13.83
CA HIS A 90 4.14 -3.87 14.77
C HIS A 90 3.92 -4.51 16.15
N ASN A 91 2.71 -4.41 16.69
CA ASN A 91 2.37 -4.99 17.99
C ASN A 91 2.47 -6.52 17.98
N LEU A 92 2.03 -7.18 16.89
CA LEU A 92 2.14 -8.63 16.74
C LEU A 92 3.60 -9.11 16.69
N LEU A 93 4.48 -8.36 16.02
CA LEU A 93 5.91 -8.71 15.94
C LEU A 93 6.62 -8.44 17.28
N ALA A 94 6.27 -7.35 17.97
CA ALA A 94 6.80 -7.05 19.30
C ALA A 94 6.42 -8.13 20.33
N ALA A 95 5.18 -8.62 20.29
CA ALA A 95 4.69 -9.67 21.19
C ALA A 95 5.34 -11.04 20.97
N GLN A 96 5.83 -11.35 19.76
CA GLN A 96 6.55 -12.59 19.46
C GLN A 96 8.04 -12.57 19.88
N SER A 97 8.54 -11.39 20.23
CA SER A 97 9.95 -11.18 20.63
C SER A 97 10.15 -11.13 22.15
N SER A 98 9.08 -11.41 22.92
CA SER A 98 9.06 -11.47 24.40
C SER A 98 8.77 -12.89 24.86
#